data_AF-A0A212D482-F1
#
_entry.id   AF-A0A212D482-F1
#
_cell.length_a   1.000
_cell.length_b   1.000
_cell.length_c   1.000
_cell.angle_alpha   90.00
_cell.angle_beta   90.00
_cell.angle_gamma   90.00
#
_symmetry.space_group_name_H-M   'P 1'
#
loop_
_entity.id
_entity.type
_entity.pdbx_description
1 polymer ?
#
loop_
_entity_poly.entity_id
_entity_poly.type
_entity_poly.pdbx_seq_one_letter_code
_entity_poly.pdbx_strand_id
1 'polypeptide(L)'
;PVPTALAQVDREKIYQWINELSSPETRENALLELSKKRESVPDLAPMLWHSFGTIAALLQEIVNIYPSINPPTLTAHQSNRVCNALALLQCVASHPETRSAFLAAHIPLFLYPFLHTVSKTRPFEYLRLTSLGVIGALVKTDEQEVINFLLTTEIIPLCLRIMESGSELSKTGKMVLQLSKEPSARLLKHVVRCYLRLSDNPRAREALRQCLPDQLKDTTFAQVLKDDTTTKRWLAQLVKNLQEGQVTDPRGIPLPPQ
;
A
#
# COMPACT_ATOMS: atom_id res chain seq x y z
N PRO A 1 5.46 2.09 -38.46
CA PRO A 1 6.78 2.39 -37.86
C PRO A 1 7.45 1.09 -37.43
N VAL A 2 8.57 0.74 -38.07
CA VAL A 2 9.38 -0.43 -37.70
C VAL A 2 10.09 -0.10 -36.38
N PRO A 3 10.03 -0.95 -35.33
CA PRO A 3 10.84 -0.74 -34.13
C PRO A 3 12.32 -0.72 -34.53
N THR A 4 13.07 0.27 -34.09
CA THR A 4 14.51 0.35 -34.30
C THR A 4 15.21 -0.84 -33.64
N ALA A 5 16.24 -1.41 -34.27
CA ALA A 5 16.95 -2.62 -33.78
C ALA A 5 17.41 -2.51 -32.31
N LEU A 6 17.71 -1.30 -31.83
CA LEU A 6 18.04 -1.03 -30.43
C LEU A 6 16.88 -1.33 -29.46
N ALA A 7 15.64 -0.97 -29.82
CA ALA A 7 14.45 -1.26 -29.01
C ALA A 7 14.14 -2.76 -28.98
N GLN A 8 14.52 -3.50 -30.04
CA GLN A 8 14.36 -4.95 -30.10
C GLN A 8 15.36 -5.68 -29.19
N VAL A 9 16.63 -5.26 -29.19
CA VAL A 9 17.67 -5.80 -28.29
C VAL A 9 17.35 -5.52 -26.82
N ASP A 10 16.79 -4.35 -26.50
CA ASP A 10 16.36 -4.04 -25.13
C ASP A 10 15.21 -4.93 -24.66
N ARG A 11 14.31 -5.34 -25.58
CA ARG A 11 13.18 -6.21 -25.24
C ARG A 11 13.59 -7.67 -25.04
N GLU A 12 14.54 -8.17 -25.83
CA GLU A 12 15.10 -9.51 -25.65
C GLU A 12 15.74 -9.67 -24.26
N LYS A 13 16.48 -8.66 -23.79
CA LYS A 13 17.05 -8.65 -22.43
C LYS A 13 15.99 -8.71 -21.34
N ILE A 14 14.86 -8.02 -21.52
CA ILE A 14 13.75 -8.06 -20.57
C ILE A 14 13.19 -9.49 -20.47
N TYR A 15 12.93 -10.15 -21.60
CA TYR A 15 12.47 -11.54 -21.59
C TYR A 15 13.49 -12.48 -20.95
N GLN A 16 14.79 -12.28 -21.22
CA GLN A 16 15.86 -13.04 -20.60
C GLN A 16 15.82 -12.88 -19.07
N TRP A 17 15.78 -11.66 -18.55
CA TRP A 17 15.71 -11.43 -17.10
C TRP A 17 14.44 -12.02 -16.48
N ILE A 18 13.30 -11.94 -17.16
CA ILE A 18 12.05 -12.56 -16.66
C ILE A 18 12.21 -14.08 -16.53
N ASN A 19 12.83 -14.75 -17.51
CA ASN A 19 13.12 -16.18 -17.43
C ASN A 19 14.10 -16.50 -16.29
N GLU A 20 15.13 -15.68 -16.13
CA GLU A 20 16.15 -15.80 -15.08
C GLU A 20 15.59 -15.64 -13.65
N LEU A 21 14.39 -15.08 -13.47
CA LEU A 21 13.72 -15.05 -12.16
C LEU A 21 13.39 -16.45 -11.64
N SER A 22 13.24 -17.45 -12.51
CA SER A 22 12.88 -18.82 -12.09
C SER A 22 14.03 -19.51 -11.35
N SER A 23 15.28 -19.27 -11.76
CA SER A 23 16.46 -19.90 -11.16
C SER A 23 16.98 -19.09 -9.96
N PRO A 24 17.15 -19.70 -8.76
CA PRO A 24 17.66 -19.00 -7.58
C PRO A 24 19.03 -18.32 -7.77
N GLU A 25 19.88 -18.87 -8.64
CA GLU A 25 21.24 -18.37 -8.89
C GLU A 25 21.25 -17.06 -9.69
N THR A 26 20.32 -16.90 -10.62
CA THR A 26 20.24 -15.72 -11.50
C THR A 26 19.22 -14.69 -11.05
N ARG A 27 18.26 -15.11 -10.23
CA ARG A 27 17.11 -14.30 -9.81
C ARG A 27 17.49 -12.97 -9.19
N GLU A 28 18.53 -12.93 -8.36
CA GLU A 28 18.91 -11.69 -7.67
C GLU A 28 19.32 -10.57 -8.63
N ASN A 29 20.12 -10.89 -9.64
CA ASN A 29 20.52 -9.94 -10.67
C ASN A 29 19.31 -9.54 -11.54
N ALA A 30 18.49 -10.51 -11.93
CA ALA A 30 17.28 -10.25 -12.72
C ALA A 30 16.29 -9.33 -11.99
N LEU A 31 16.08 -9.51 -10.68
CA LEU A 31 15.26 -8.62 -9.85
C LEU A 31 15.76 -7.18 -9.90
N LEU A 32 17.07 -6.97 -9.75
CA LEU A 32 17.68 -5.65 -9.76
C LEU A 32 17.53 -4.96 -11.12
N GLU A 33 17.78 -5.67 -12.21
CA GLU A 33 17.70 -5.08 -13.55
C GLU A 33 16.26 -4.81 -13.98
N LEU A 34 15.33 -5.73 -13.71
CA LEU A 34 13.91 -5.51 -14.00
C LEU A 34 13.31 -4.38 -13.16
N SER A 35 13.69 -4.24 -11.88
CA SER A 35 13.15 -3.18 -11.02
C SER A 35 13.50 -1.79 -11.54
N LYS A 36 14.69 -1.62 -12.14
CA LYS A 36 15.13 -0.37 -12.80
C LYS A 36 14.34 -0.09 -14.09
N LYS A 37 13.84 -1.12 -14.77
CA LYS A 37 13.14 -1.00 -16.06
C LYS A 37 11.63 -0.78 -15.95
N ARG A 38 11.06 -0.87 -14.74
CA ARG A 38 9.62 -0.75 -14.48
C ARG A 38 8.93 0.50 -15.02
N GLU A 39 9.66 1.61 -15.15
CA GLU A 39 9.12 2.90 -15.64
C GLU A 39 9.29 3.05 -17.16
N SER A 40 10.30 2.38 -17.74
CA SER A 40 10.62 2.44 -19.16
C SER A 40 9.88 1.42 -20.03
N VAL A 41 9.27 0.40 -19.42
CA VAL A 41 8.63 -0.73 -20.10
C VAL A 41 7.16 -0.81 -19.70
N PRO A 42 6.25 -0.16 -20.45
CA PRO A 42 4.83 -0.03 -20.08
C PRO A 42 4.10 -1.38 -19.94
N ASP A 43 4.48 -2.36 -20.75
CA ASP A 43 3.90 -3.70 -20.82
C ASP A 43 4.61 -4.72 -19.91
N LEU A 44 5.48 -4.27 -19.01
CA LEU A 44 6.21 -5.16 -18.09
C LEU A 44 5.27 -5.93 -17.17
N ALA A 45 4.20 -5.31 -16.68
CA ALA A 45 3.27 -5.96 -15.76
C ALA A 45 2.58 -7.19 -16.38
N PRO A 46 1.94 -7.10 -17.57
CA PRO A 46 1.45 -8.27 -18.29
C PRO A 46 2.53 -9.32 -18.56
N MET A 47 3.74 -8.91 -18.96
CA MET A 47 4.85 -9.85 -19.19
C MET A 47 5.18 -10.65 -17.92
N LEU A 48 5.29 -9.99 -16.77
CA LEU A 48 5.57 -10.64 -15.49
C LEU A 48 4.43 -11.57 -15.06
N TRP A 49 3.18 -11.14 -15.26
CA TRP A 49 2.00 -11.90 -14.81
C TRP A 49 1.79 -13.18 -15.62
N HIS A 50 1.96 -13.11 -16.95
CA HIS A 50 1.69 -14.24 -17.84
C HIS A 50 2.90 -15.15 -18.07
N SER A 51 4.08 -14.77 -17.58
CA SER A 51 5.26 -15.64 -17.65
C SER A 51 5.19 -16.76 -16.61
N PHE A 52 5.53 -17.96 -17.04
CA PHE A 52 5.44 -19.16 -16.21
C PHE A 52 6.30 -19.05 -14.96
N GLY A 53 5.70 -19.24 -13.78
CA GLY A 53 6.41 -19.28 -12.50
C GLY A 53 6.94 -17.92 -11.99
N THR A 54 6.85 -16.84 -12.76
CA THR A 54 7.41 -15.53 -12.39
C THR A 54 6.77 -14.97 -11.12
N ILE A 55 5.43 -14.91 -11.04
CA ILE A 55 4.74 -14.42 -9.83
C ILE A 55 5.02 -15.32 -8.63
N ALA A 56 5.11 -16.65 -8.83
CA ALA A 56 5.46 -17.58 -7.76
C ALA A 56 6.90 -17.34 -7.24
N ALA A 57 7.85 -17.04 -8.12
CA ALA A 57 9.22 -16.67 -7.74
C ALA A 57 9.26 -15.36 -6.94
N LEU A 58 8.47 -14.34 -7.32
CA LEU A 58 8.36 -13.09 -6.56
C LEU A 58 7.75 -13.32 -5.17
N LEU A 59 6.72 -14.17 -5.06
CA LEU A 59 6.15 -14.57 -3.77
C LEU A 59 7.15 -15.37 -2.92
N GLN A 60 7.97 -16.22 -3.54
CA GLN A 60 9.02 -16.95 -2.85
C GLN A 60 10.06 -16.01 -2.23
N GLU A 61 10.43 -14.91 -2.92
CA GLU A 61 11.30 -13.88 -2.35
C GLU A 61 10.69 -13.21 -1.12
N ILE A 62 9.37 -13.03 -1.07
CA ILE A 62 8.67 -12.52 0.12
C ILE A 62 8.70 -13.53 1.26
N VAL A 63 8.28 -14.77 1.00
CA VAL A 63 8.16 -15.81 2.04
C VAL A 63 9.52 -16.16 2.66
N ASN A 64 10.60 -16.15 1.86
CA ASN A 64 11.95 -16.40 2.35
C ASN A 64 12.45 -15.35 3.36
N ILE A 65 11.81 -14.19 3.43
CA ILE A 65 12.14 -13.15 4.41
C ILE A 65 11.44 -13.37 5.76
N TYR A 66 10.32 -14.09 5.81
CA TYR A 66 9.54 -14.26 7.04
C TYR A 66 10.35 -14.75 8.25
N PRO A 67 11.31 -15.70 8.13
CA PRO A 67 12.15 -16.10 9.26
C PRO A 67 13.02 -14.97 9.84
N SER A 68 13.36 -13.95 9.03
CA SER A 68 14.15 -12.78 9.45
C SER A 68 13.30 -11.61 9.95
N ILE A 69 11.98 -11.76 9.95
CA ILE A 69 11.04 -10.75 10.46
C ILE A 69 10.87 -10.87 11.97
N ASN A 70 10.81 -12.10 12.49
CA ASN A 70 10.70 -12.40 13.91
C ASN A 70 11.52 -13.65 14.27
N PRO A 71 12.65 -13.53 15.00
CA PRO A 71 13.23 -12.30 15.56
C PRO A 71 13.73 -11.33 14.46
N PRO A 72 13.86 -10.02 14.76
CA PRO A 72 14.11 -9.00 13.74
C PRO A 72 15.59 -8.95 13.30
N THR A 73 15.99 -9.92 12.48
CA THR A 73 17.38 -10.13 12.03
C THR A 73 17.62 -9.73 10.57
N LEU A 74 16.64 -9.09 9.93
CA LEU A 74 16.71 -8.65 8.53
C LEU A 74 17.92 -7.76 8.24
N THR A 75 18.77 -8.20 7.31
CA THR A 75 19.93 -7.44 6.84
C THR A 75 19.58 -6.43 5.74
N ALA A 76 20.47 -5.47 5.50
CA ALA A 76 20.32 -4.50 4.40
C ALA A 76 20.28 -5.18 3.03
N HIS A 77 21.12 -6.21 2.82
CA HIS A 77 21.16 -6.98 1.58
C HIS A 77 19.81 -7.68 1.31
N GLN A 78 19.30 -8.42 2.30
CA GLN A 78 18.01 -9.10 2.20
C GLN A 78 16.86 -8.13 1.94
N SER A 79 16.82 -6.99 2.66
CA SER A 79 15.81 -5.94 2.45
C SER A 79 15.87 -5.37 1.03
N ASN A 80 17.05 -5.02 0.53
CA ASN A 80 17.18 -4.50 -0.85
C ASN A 80 16.71 -5.51 -1.90
N ARG A 81 17.10 -6.79 -1.75
CA ARG A 81 16.71 -7.85 -2.68
C ARG A 81 15.19 -8.06 -2.72
N VAL A 82 14.54 -8.21 -1.57
CA VAL A 82 13.08 -8.39 -1.54
C VAL A 82 12.34 -7.11 -1.99
N CYS A 83 12.88 -5.92 -1.71
CA CYS A 83 12.29 -4.66 -2.18
C CYS A 83 12.31 -4.53 -3.70
N ASN A 84 13.29 -5.11 -4.40
CA ASN A 84 13.25 -5.21 -5.87
C ASN A 84 12.07 -6.07 -6.33
N ALA A 85 11.80 -7.21 -5.67
CA ALA A 85 10.63 -8.03 -5.96
C ALA A 85 9.31 -7.29 -5.67
N LEU A 86 9.23 -6.59 -4.53
CA LEU A 86 8.08 -5.75 -4.19
C LEU A 86 7.84 -4.63 -5.21
N ALA A 87 8.90 -4.03 -5.77
CA ALA A 87 8.79 -3.02 -6.81
C ALA A 87 8.18 -3.59 -8.11
N LEU A 88 8.49 -4.84 -8.46
CA LEU A 88 7.88 -5.53 -9.59
C LEU A 88 6.40 -5.88 -9.30
N LEU A 89 6.08 -6.33 -8.09
CA LEU A 89 4.69 -6.55 -7.68
C LEU A 89 3.89 -5.24 -7.65
N GLN A 90 4.51 -4.11 -7.30
CA GLN A 90 3.90 -2.79 -7.41
C GLN A 90 3.57 -2.45 -8.88
N CYS A 91 4.45 -2.79 -9.82
CA CYS A 91 4.19 -2.63 -11.25
C CYS A 91 2.95 -3.44 -11.67
N VAL A 92 2.88 -4.71 -11.30
CA VAL A 92 1.73 -5.60 -11.57
C VAL A 92 0.43 -5.08 -10.94
N ALA A 93 0.48 -4.63 -9.69
CA ALA A 93 -0.67 -4.04 -8.99
C ALA A 93 -1.16 -2.74 -9.65
N SER A 94 -0.24 -1.96 -10.24
CA SER A 94 -0.56 -0.68 -10.87
C SER A 94 -1.17 -0.80 -12.26
N HIS A 95 -1.02 -1.94 -12.94
CA HIS A 95 -1.42 -2.09 -14.34
C HIS A 95 -2.87 -2.59 -14.48
N PRO A 96 -3.70 -1.99 -15.35
CA PRO A 96 -5.14 -2.31 -15.44
C PRO A 96 -5.44 -3.75 -15.83
N GLU A 97 -4.63 -4.37 -16.68
CA GLU A 97 -4.88 -5.76 -17.12
C GLU A 97 -4.60 -6.80 -16.04
N THR A 98 -3.69 -6.51 -15.10
CA THR A 98 -3.23 -7.49 -14.12
C THR A 98 -3.76 -7.24 -12.71
N ARG A 99 -4.31 -6.04 -12.42
CA ARG A 99 -4.75 -5.64 -11.08
C ARG A 99 -5.83 -6.55 -10.49
N SER A 100 -6.92 -6.82 -11.21
CA SER A 100 -7.99 -7.68 -10.70
C SER A 100 -7.48 -9.10 -10.44
N ALA A 101 -6.61 -9.63 -11.30
CA ALA A 101 -6.00 -10.93 -11.11
C ALA A 101 -5.02 -10.95 -9.91
N PHE A 102 -4.27 -9.87 -9.70
CA PHE A 102 -3.40 -9.67 -8.54
C PHE A 102 -4.18 -9.66 -7.22
N LEU A 103 -5.35 -9.02 -7.20
CA LEU A 103 -6.26 -9.04 -6.05
C LEU A 103 -6.89 -10.41 -5.83
N ALA A 104 -7.40 -11.04 -6.89
CA ALA A 104 -8.01 -12.37 -6.82
C ALA A 104 -7.03 -13.43 -6.31
N ALA A 105 -5.74 -13.28 -6.62
CA ALA A 105 -4.66 -14.12 -6.11
C ALA A 105 -4.29 -13.83 -4.63
N HIS A 106 -4.95 -12.87 -3.98
CA HIS A 106 -4.73 -12.47 -2.60
C HIS A 106 -3.26 -12.10 -2.28
N ILE A 107 -2.49 -11.66 -3.28
CA ILE A 107 -1.07 -11.30 -3.12
C ILE A 107 -0.84 -10.24 -2.03
N PRO A 108 -1.70 -9.21 -1.84
CA PRO A 108 -1.50 -8.24 -0.75
C PRO A 108 -1.36 -8.86 0.65
N LEU A 109 -1.99 -10.02 0.91
CA LEU A 109 -1.92 -10.68 2.22
C LEU A 109 -0.49 -11.09 2.58
N PHE A 110 0.34 -11.43 1.59
CA PHE A 110 1.75 -11.79 1.82
C PHE A 110 2.60 -10.62 2.32
N LEU A 111 2.12 -9.38 2.15
CA LEU A 111 2.84 -8.17 2.58
C LEU A 111 2.53 -7.79 4.03
N TYR A 112 1.46 -8.34 4.59
CA TYR A 112 0.98 -7.97 5.92
C TYR A 112 1.99 -8.25 7.04
N PRO A 113 2.70 -9.40 7.05
CA PRO A 113 3.77 -9.61 8.03
C PRO A 113 4.87 -8.55 7.99
N PHE A 114 5.21 -8.01 6.82
CA PHE A 114 6.21 -6.94 6.68
C PHE A 114 5.71 -5.63 7.26
N LEU A 115 4.46 -5.30 6.98
CA LEU A 115 3.82 -4.11 7.48
C LEU A 115 3.72 -4.14 9.02
N HIS A 116 3.45 -5.32 9.61
CA HIS A 116 3.41 -5.54 11.07
C HIS A 116 4.73 -5.35 11.82
N THR A 117 5.86 -5.23 11.14
CA THR A 117 7.15 -5.09 11.80
C THR A 117 7.30 -3.77 12.54
N VAL A 118 7.98 -3.78 13.68
CA VAL A 118 8.15 -2.60 14.53
C VAL A 118 9.60 -2.12 14.65
N SER A 119 10.55 -2.93 14.18
CA SER A 119 11.98 -2.60 14.18
C SER A 119 12.25 -1.31 13.41
N LYS A 120 13.08 -0.42 13.98
CA LYS A 120 13.41 0.89 13.41
C LYS A 120 14.68 0.90 12.57
N THR A 121 15.29 -0.26 12.32
CA THR A 121 16.50 -0.28 11.51
C THR A 121 16.14 0.04 10.05
N ARG A 122 17.06 0.68 9.33
CA ARG A 122 16.89 1.06 7.93
C ARG A 122 16.37 -0.09 7.03
N PRO A 123 16.83 -1.36 7.17
CA PRO A 123 16.28 -2.47 6.39
C PRO A 123 14.77 -2.70 6.61
N PHE A 124 14.28 -2.59 7.84
CA PHE A 124 12.86 -2.77 8.16
C PHE A 124 12.00 -1.57 7.75
N GLU A 125 12.52 -0.34 7.89
CA GLU A 125 11.82 0.85 7.41
C GLU A 125 11.64 0.84 5.89
N TYR A 126 12.70 0.48 5.16
CA TYR A 126 12.65 0.36 3.70
C TYR A 126 11.69 -0.75 3.24
N LEU A 127 11.70 -1.89 3.93
CA LEU A 127 10.78 -3.00 3.67
C LEU A 127 9.30 -2.56 3.82
N ARG A 128 8.96 -1.87 4.92
CA ARG A 128 7.61 -1.35 5.16
C ARG A 128 7.20 -0.33 4.12
N LEU A 129 8.08 0.62 3.80
CA LEU A 129 7.81 1.67 2.82
C LEU A 129 7.50 1.08 1.43
N THR A 130 8.30 0.10 1.00
CA THR A 130 8.13 -0.54 -0.31
C THR A 130 6.85 -1.38 -0.34
N SER A 131 6.52 -2.08 0.75
CA SER A 131 5.27 -2.83 0.90
C SER A 131 4.04 -1.91 0.83
N LEU A 132 4.09 -0.76 1.51
CA LEU A 132 3.05 0.28 1.41
C LEU A 132 2.93 0.83 -0.01
N GLY A 133 4.02 0.90 -0.77
CA GLY A 133 4.00 1.29 -2.18
C GLY A 133 3.12 0.38 -3.05
N VAL A 134 3.14 -0.93 -2.79
CA VAL A 134 2.27 -1.91 -3.48
C VAL A 134 0.80 -1.67 -3.14
N ILE A 135 0.47 -1.53 -1.86
CA ILE A 135 -0.90 -1.24 -1.41
C ILE A 135 -1.38 0.11 -1.96
N GLY A 136 -0.51 1.12 -1.95
CA GLY A 136 -0.75 2.44 -2.50
C GLY A 136 -1.06 2.43 -4.00
N ALA A 137 -0.40 1.55 -4.76
CA ALA A 137 -0.67 1.40 -6.19
C ALA A 137 -2.07 0.82 -6.46
N LEU A 138 -2.55 -0.10 -5.62
CA LEU A 138 -3.91 -0.67 -5.74
C LEU A 138 -4.98 0.38 -5.49
N VAL A 139 -4.86 1.15 -4.41
CA VAL A 139 -5.90 2.14 -4.04
C VAL A 139 -5.91 3.38 -4.93
N LYS A 140 -4.89 3.57 -5.78
CA LYS A 140 -4.78 4.72 -6.68
C LYS A 140 -5.88 4.75 -7.76
N THR A 141 -6.46 3.61 -8.11
CA THR A 141 -7.44 3.52 -9.21
C THR A 141 -8.90 3.72 -8.79
N ASP A 142 -9.16 3.96 -7.50
CA ASP A 142 -10.51 4.19 -6.93
C ASP A 142 -11.53 3.05 -7.23
N GLU A 143 -11.06 1.86 -7.62
CA GLU A 143 -11.91 0.70 -7.94
C GLU A 143 -12.59 0.10 -6.70
N GLN A 144 -13.90 -0.15 -6.81
CA GLN A 144 -14.69 -0.68 -5.70
C GLN A 144 -14.26 -2.09 -5.27
N GLU A 145 -13.80 -2.92 -6.21
CA GLU A 145 -13.25 -4.25 -5.94
C GLU A 145 -12.02 -4.18 -5.03
N VAL A 146 -11.07 -3.29 -5.34
CA VAL A 146 -9.87 -3.03 -4.50
C VAL A 146 -10.29 -2.63 -3.09
N ILE A 147 -11.23 -1.69 -3.00
CA ILE A 147 -11.68 -1.17 -1.70
C ILE A 147 -12.33 -2.29 -0.89
N ASN A 148 -13.28 -3.02 -1.48
CA ASN A 148 -13.96 -4.12 -0.81
C ASN A 148 -12.98 -5.20 -0.34
N PHE A 149 -12.01 -5.58 -1.18
CA PHE A 149 -10.96 -6.52 -0.82
C PHE A 149 -10.23 -6.05 0.46
N LEU A 150 -9.72 -4.81 0.45
CA LEU A 150 -9.00 -4.21 1.58
C LEU A 150 -9.88 -4.11 2.85
N LEU A 151 -11.17 -3.85 2.72
CA LEU A 151 -12.11 -3.85 3.85
C LEU A 151 -12.29 -5.25 4.45
N THR A 152 -12.31 -6.30 3.62
CA THR A 152 -12.56 -7.68 4.05
C THR A 152 -11.33 -8.40 4.60
N THR A 153 -10.12 -8.02 4.17
CA THR A 153 -8.88 -8.74 4.49
C THR A 153 -8.16 -8.24 5.73
N GLU A 154 -8.84 -7.56 6.65
CA GLU A 154 -8.23 -7.05 7.89
C GLU A 154 -7.07 -6.05 7.70
N ILE A 155 -6.88 -5.45 6.52
CA ILE A 155 -5.85 -4.41 6.36
C ILE A 155 -6.11 -3.20 7.28
N ILE A 156 -7.37 -3.00 7.68
CA ILE A 156 -7.77 -1.96 8.63
C ILE A 156 -7.21 -2.30 10.03
N PRO A 157 -7.53 -3.45 10.66
CA PRO A 157 -6.83 -3.92 11.87
C PRO A 157 -5.30 -3.91 11.77
N LEU A 158 -4.73 -4.25 10.61
CA LEU A 158 -3.29 -4.23 10.36
C LEU A 158 -2.73 -2.80 10.42
N CYS A 159 -3.34 -1.87 9.68
CA CYS A 159 -3.02 -0.44 9.74
C CYS A 159 -3.17 0.07 11.18
N LEU A 160 -4.24 -0.31 11.89
CA LEU A 160 -4.51 0.05 13.29
C LEU A 160 -3.51 -0.59 14.29
N ARG A 161 -2.95 -1.77 14.01
CA ARG A 161 -1.93 -2.44 14.84
C ARG A 161 -0.53 -1.88 14.60
N ILE A 162 -0.18 -1.59 13.35
CA ILE A 162 1.05 -0.86 12.98
C ILE A 162 1.04 0.53 13.63
N MET A 163 -0.16 1.12 13.72
CA MET A 163 -0.43 2.35 14.48
C MET A 163 -0.23 2.20 15.99
N GLU A 164 -0.35 1.00 16.56
CA GLU A 164 -0.28 0.72 17.99
C GLU A 164 1.12 0.26 18.46
N SER A 165 1.80 -0.59 17.68
CA SER A 165 3.06 -1.26 18.09
C SER A 165 4.34 -0.73 17.43
N GLY A 166 4.23 0.03 16.33
CA GLY A 166 5.40 0.59 15.67
C GLY A 166 6.03 1.73 16.47
N SER A 167 7.33 1.95 16.28
CA SER A 167 8.03 3.09 16.85
C SER A 167 7.34 4.43 16.60
N GLU A 168 7.76 5.50 17.30
CA GLU A 168 7.22 6.86 17.14
C GLU A 168 6.96 7.39 15.71
N LEU A 169 7.50 6.78 14.64
CA LEU A 169 7.23 7.08 13.22
C LEU A 169 6.01 6.35 12.61
N SER A 170 5.51 5.25 13.20
CA SER A 170 4.48 4.37 12.60
C SER A 170 3.07 4.62 13.11
N LYS A 171 2.89 5.52 14.08
CA LYS A 171 1.57 5.98 14.49
C LYS A 171 0.97 6.78 13.33
N THR A 172 -0.16 6.38 12.77
CA THR A 172 -0.96 7.23 11.87
C THR A 172 -1.38 8.52 12.57
N GLY A 173 -1.43 8.54 13.91
CA GLY A 173 -1.46 9.77 14.71
C GLY A 173 -0.24 10.69 14.48
N LYS A 174 0.98 10.16 14.25
CA LYS A 174 2.14 10.92 13.72
C LYS A 174 2.23 10.99 12.21
N MET A 175 1.68 10.13 11.35
CA MET A 175 1.61 10.52 9.92
C MET A 175 0.81 11.83 9.79
N VAL A 176 -0.23 11.97 10.62
CA VAL A 176 -1.06 13.15 10.70
C VAL A 176 -0.38 14.27 11.57
N LEU A 177 0.22 13.97 12.73
CA LEU A 177 1.03 14.91 13.56
C LEU A 177 2.46 15.19 13.02
N GLN A 178 2.88 14.57 11.92
CA GLN A 178 4.16 14.78 11.22
C GLN A 178 3.88 15.44 9.88
N LEU A 179 2.75 15.18 9.22
CA LEU A 179 2.18 16.12 8.23
C LEU A 179 1.88 17.49 8.86
N SER A 180 1.65 17.56 10.18
CA SER A 180 1.51 18.84 10.89
C SER A 180 2.83 19.55 11.17
N LYS A 181 3.94 18.79 11.20
CA LYS A 181 5.30 19.30 11.45
C LYS A 181 6.10 19.53 10.16
N GLU A 182 5.94 18.67 9.15
CA GLU A 182 6.49 18.70 7.80
C GLU A 182 5.44 18.23 6.77
N PRO A 183 4.67 19.17 6.18
CA PRO A 183 3.50 18.83 5.39
C PRO A 183 3.81 18.30 3.98
N SER A 184 3.29 17.11 3.67
CA SER A 184 3.21 16.54 2.32
C SER A 184 1.76 16.45 1.87
N ALA A 185 1.31 17.43 1.07
CA ALA A 185 -0.07 17.52 0.60
C ALA A 185 -0.52 16.26 -0.19
N ARG A 186 0.38 15.64 -0.94
CA ARG A 186 0.07 14.43 -1.72
C ARG A 186 -0.23 13.24 -0.82
N LEU A 187 0.53 13.04 0.26
CA LEU A 187 0.30 11.94 1.18
C LEU A 187 -0.99 12.15 1.99
N LEU A 188 -1.20 13.38 2.50
CA LEU A 188 -2.42 13.75 3.22
C LEU A 188 -3.68 13.49 2.39
N LYS A 189 -3.66 13.84 1.10
CA LYS A 189 -4.77 13.59 0.17
C LYS A 189 -5.17 12.11 0.10
N HIS A 190 -4.20 11.20 0.04
CA HIS A 190 -4.49 9.76 0.01
C HIS A 190 -4.99 9.24 1.36
N VAL A 191 -4.42 9.70 2.46
CA VAL A 191 -4.87 9.34 3.82
C VAL A 191 -6.33 9.75 4.04
N VAL A 192 -6.69 10.99 3.68
CA VAL A 192 -8.07 11.50 3.79
C VAL A 192 -9.02 10.71 2.89
N ARG A 193 -8.62 10.41 1.65
CA ARG A 193 -9.40 9.60 0.71
C ARG A 193 -9.70 8.20 1.29
N CYS A 194 -8.70 7.53 1.87
CA CYS A 194 -8.86 6.22 2.48
C CYS A 194 -9.85 6.25 3.64
N TYR A 195 -9.71 7.20 4.57
CA TYR A 195 -10.66 7.34 5.68
C TYR A 195 -12.08 7.67 5.19
N LEU A 196 -12.23 8.55 4.20
CA LEU A 196 -13.52 8.86 3.61
C LEU A 196 -14.19 7.60 3.03
N ARG A 197 -13.46 6.81 2.23
CA ARG A 197 -13.99 5.56 1.66
C ARG A 197 -14.32 4.52 2.72
N LEU A 198 -13.53 4.45 3.79
CA LEU A 198 -13.83 3.60 4.95
C LEU A 198 -15.16 4.00 5.61
N SER A 199 -15.45 5.30 5.72
CA SER A 199 -16.67 5.80 6.34
C SER A 199 -17.97 5.51 5.58
N ASP A 200 -17.87 5.07 4.31
CA ASP A 200 -19.00 4.59 3.51
C ASP A 200 -19.54 3.25 4.03
N ASN A 201 -18.74 2.49 4.80
CA ASN A 201 -19.16 1.25 5.46
C ASN A 201 -19.67 1.53 6.89
N PRO A 202 -20.92 1.19 7.26
CA PRO A 202 -21.49 1.47 8.59
C PRO A 202 -20.70 0.86 9.76
N ARG A 203 -20.12 -0.33 9.60
CA ARG A 203 -19.33 -0.99 10.66
C ARG A 203 -17.97 -0.32 10.84
N ALA A 204 -17.31 0.04 9.73
CA ALA A 204 -16.05 0.77 9.77
C ALA A 204 -16.24 2.18 10.34
N ARG A 205 -17.37 2.82 10.04
CA ARG A 205 -17.76 4.13 10.60
C ARG A 205 -17.78 4.10 12.13
N GLU A 206 -18.35 3.07 12.74
CA GLU A 206 -18.37 2.92 14.20
C GLU A 206 -16.96 2.84 14.79
N ALA A 207 -16.10 2.00 14.22
CA ALA A 207 -14.71 1.89 14.64
C ALA A 207 -13.95 3.22 14.47
N LEU A 208 -14.14 3.89 13.32
CA LEU A 208 -13.53 5.17 13.01
C LEU A 208 -13.94 6.28 13.98
N ARG A 209 -15.16 6.28 14.53
CA ARG A 209 -15.54 7.26 15.57
C ARG A 209 -14.64 7.19 16.79
N GLN A 210 -14.18 5.98 17.13
CA GLN A 210 -13.35 5.73 18.31
C GLN A 210 -11.86 5.91 18.02
N CYS A 211 -11.41 5.68 16.78
CA CYS A 211 -9.99 5.62 16.44
C CYS A 211 -9.49 6.65 15.40
N LEU A 212 -10.36 7.51 14.84
CA LEU A 212 -9.91 8.55 13.90
C LEU A 212 -8.95 9.53 14.61
N PRO A 213 -7.75 9.81 14.05
CA PRO A 213 -6.80 10.76 14.61
C PRO A 213 -7.39 12.17 14.77
N ASP A 214 -7.14 12.82 15.91
CA ASP A 214 -7.71 14.13 16.22
C ASP A 214 -7.23 15.24 15.28
N GLN A 215 -6.03 15.10 14.72
CA GLN A 215 -5.49 16.07 13.76
C GLN A 215 -6.24 16.07 12.40
N LEU A 216 -7.05 15.04 12.13
CA LEU A 216 -8.00 15.03 11.00
C LEU A 216 -9.37 15.65 11.38
N LYS A 217 -9.61 15.89 12.68
CA LYS A 217 -10.83 16.51 13.21
C LYS A 217 -10.62 17.99 13.52
N ASP A 218 -9.41 18.38 13.87
CA ASP A 218 -9.04 19.75 14.24
C ASP A 218 -8.48 20.55 13.04
N THR A 219 -7.93 21.74 13.32
CA THR A 219 -7.42 22.67 12.31
C THR A 219 -5.98 22.40 11.87
N THR A 220 -5.38 21.28 12.29
CA THR A 220 -3.96 20.96 12.09
C THR A 220 -3.51 21.06 10.63
N PHE A 221 -4.35 20.69 9.65
CA PHE A 221 -4.00 20.77 8.22
C PHE A 221 -4.61 21.93 7.45
N ALA A 222 -5.29 22.86 8.12
CA ALA A 222 -5.99 23.95 7.45
C ALA A 222 -5.06 24.73 6.49
N GLN A 223 -3.81 24.95 6.92
CA GLN A 223 -2.80 25.66 6.13
C GLN A 223 -2.22 24.83 4.97
N VAL A 224 -2.00 23.53 5.20
CA VAL A 224 -1.46 22.60 4.19
C VAL A 224 -2.45 22.36 3.06
N LEU A 225 -3.73 22.32 3.42
CA LEU A 225 -4.84 22.10 2.50
C LEU A 225 -5.40 23.40 1.92
N LYS A 226 -4.78 24.57 2.17
CA LYS A 226 -5.35 25.87 1.81
C LYS A 226 -5.76 25.94 0.33
N ASP A 227 -4.91 25.40 -0.55
CA ASP A 227 -5.07 25.39 -2.00
C ASP A 227 -5.65 24.06 -2.53
N ASP A 228 -5.79 23.02 -1.69
CA ASP A 228 -6.35 21.71 -2.07
C ASP A 228 -7.84 21.62 -1.68
N THR A 229 -8.68 22.26 -2.48
CA THR A 229 -10.15 22.28 -2.30
C THR A 229 -10.78 20.89 -2.33
N THR A 230 -10.16 19.95 -3.05
CA THR A 230 -10.66 18.57 -3.18
C THR A 230 -10.49 17.83 -1.87
N THR A 231 -9.28 17.83 -1.32
CA THR A 231 -8.98 17.15 -0.04
C THR A 231 -9.73 17.78 1.13
N LYS A 232 -9.92 19.11 1.13
CA LYS A 232 -10.80 19.80 2.10
C LYS A 232 -12.23 19.26 2.08
N ARG A 233 -12.81 19.13 0.89
CA ARG A 233 -14.17 18.59 0.73
C ARG A 233 -14.25 17.15 1.22
N TRP A 234 -13.24 16.34 0.93
CA TRP A 234 -13.19 14.95 1.40
C TRP A 234 -13.10 14.85 2.92
N LEU A 235 -12.28 15.69 3.56
CA LEU A 235 -12.16 15.72 5.01
C LEU A 235 -13.47 16.14 5.68
N ALA A 236 -14.13 17.18 5.15
CA ALA A 236 -15.44 17.61 5.65
C ALA A 236 -16.51 16.51 5.51
N GLN A 237 -16.52 15.80 4.37
CA GLN A 237 -17.45 14.70 4.15
C GLN A 237 -17.16 13.51 5.07
N LEU A 238 -15.90 13.19 5.34
CA LEU A 238 -15.51 12.14 6.28
C LEU A 238 -16.06 12.45 7.69
N VAL A 239 -15.83 13.67 8.18
CA VAL A 239 -16.33 14.10 9.48
C VAL A 239 -17.86 14.03 9.53
N LYS A 240 -18.54 14.48 8.46
CA LYS A 240 -20.00 14.38 8.32
C LYS A 240 -20.48 12.93 8.37
N ASN A 241 -19.85 12.03 7.61
CA ASN A 241 -20.20 10.60 7.60
C ASN A 241 -20.09 9.98 9.00
N LEU A 242 -19.10 10.39 9.80
CA LEU A 242 -18.92 9.89 11.17
C LEU A 242 -19.95 10.46 12.15
N GLN A 243 -20.54 11.62 11.85
CA GLN A 243 -21.65 12.22 12.61
C GLN A 243 -23.02 11.64 12.21
N GLU A 244 -23.19 11.26 10.94
CA GLU A 244 -24.40 10.60 10.43
C GLU A 244 -24.55 9.20 11.05
N GLY A 245 -25.52 9.05 11.95
CA GLY A 245 -25.83 7.80 12.67
C GLY A 245 -25.88 7.92 14.19
N GLN A 246 -25.58 9.08 14.79
CA GLN A 246 -26.00 9.37 16.17
C GLN A 246 -27.49 9.70 16.18
N VAL A 247 -28.36 8.69 16.11
CA VAL A 247 -29.76 8.87 16.50
C VAL A 247 -29.79 8.84 18.01
N THR A 248 -29.61 10.00 18.63
CA THR A 248 -29.95 10.21 20.04
C THR A 248 -31.42 10.59 20.11
N ASP A 249 -32.17 9.90 20.97
CA ASP A 249 -33.47 10.38 21.47
C ASP A 249 -33.27 11.81 22.05
N PRO A 250 -34.28 12.71 22.08
CA PRO A 250 -34.21 14.01 22.78
C PRO A 250 -33.68 13.96 24.23
N ARG A 251 -33.55 12.77 24.83
CA ARG A 251 -32.93 12.51 26.14
C ARG A 251 -31.45 12.08 26.11
N GLY A 252 -30.80 12.06 24.94
CA GLY A 252 -29.37 11.74 24.80
C GLY A 252 -29.02 10.24 24.82
N ILE A 253 -30.00 9.35 24.64
CA ILE A 253 -29.79 7.90 24.71
C ILE A 253 -29.57 7.34 23.30
N PRO A 254 -28.49 6.56 23.05
CA PRO A 254 -28.26 5.89 21.77
C PRO A 254 -29.36 4.85 21.48
N LEU A 255 -29.99 4.93 20.31
CA LEU A 255 -30.93 3.89 19.85
C LEU A 255 -30.19 2.69 19.24
N PRO A 256 -30.69 1.46 19.43
CA PRO A 256 -30.10 0.28 18.82
C PRO A 256 -30.26 0.29 17.28
N PRO A 257 -29.33 -0.31 16.54
CA PRO A 257 -29.38 -0.35 15.08
C PRO A 257 -30.60 -1.15 14.60
N GLN A 258 -31.33 -0.61 13.61
CA GLN A 258 -32.35 -1.35 12.84
C GLN A 258 -31.70 -2.27 11.81
#